data_AF-A0AAD1NLW4-F1
#
_entry.id   AF-A0AAD1NLW4-F1
#
_cell.length_a   1.000
_cell.length_b   1.000
_cell.length_c   1.000
_cell.angle_alpha   90.00
_cell.angle_beta   90.00
_cell.angle_gamma   90.00
#
_symmetry.space_group_name_H-M   'P 1'
#
loop_
_entity.id
_entity.type
_entity.pdbx_description
1 polymer ?
#
loop_
_entity_poly.entity_id
_entity_poly.type
_entity_poly.pdbx_seq_one_letter_code
_entity_poly.pdbx_strand_id
1 'polypeptide(L)' 'MIDYNCYCFDLDGTIYLGSNEIKGAVEAVKNLTSIGKKIFYLSNNSSKK' A
#
# COMPACT_ATOMS: atom_id res chain seq x y z
N MET A 1 1.89 6.27 20.77
CA MET A 1 2.15 5.78 19.40
C MET A 1 2.56 6.96 18.54
N ILE A 2 3.53 6.79 17.66
CA ILE A 2 3.97 7.86 16.74
C ILE A 2 2.96 7.93 15.60
N ASP A 3 2.47 9.14 15.32
CA ASP A 3 1.56 9.38 14.20
C ASP A 3 2.35 9.80 12.97
N TYR A 4 2.32 8.97 11.91
CA TYR A 4 3.00 9.28 10.65
C TYR A 4 2.09 10.08 9.72
N ASN A 5 2.66 11.06 9.01
CA ASN A 5 1.92 11.85 8.04
C ASN A 5 1.77 11.14 6.67
N CYS A 6 2.68 10.22 6.35
CA CYS A 6 2.68 9.47 5.11
C CYS A 6 3.09 8.00 5.31
N TYR A 7 2.64 7.16 4.38
CA TYR A 7 2.94 5.73 4.32
C TYR A 7 3.36 5.36 2.90
N CYS A 8 4.42 4.56 2.77
CA CYS A 8 4.89 4.02 1.51
C CYS A 8 4.71 2.50 1.54
N PHE A 9 3.97 1.96 0.58
CA PHE A 9 3.76 0.52 0.45
C PHE A 9 4.54 -0.04 -0.73
N ASP A 10 5.23 -1.16 -0.54
CA ASP A 10 5.60 -2.00 -1.68
C ASP A 10 4.34 -2.58 -2.31
N LEU A 11 4.38 -2.92 -3.60
CA LEU A 11 3.26 -3.59 -4.25
C LEU A 11 3.36 -5.11 -4.09
N ASP A 12 4.49 -5.68 -4.50
CA ASP A 12 4.67 -7.13 -4.55
C ASP A 12 5.02 -7.65 -3.15
N GLY A 13 4.35 -8.72 -2.71
CA GLY A 13 4.52 -9.29 -1.37
C GLY A 13 3.92 -8.47 -0.22
N THR A 14 3.38 -7.28 -0.50
CA THR A 14 2.75 -6.39 0.51
C THR A 14 1.29 -6.09 0.20
N ILE A 15 0.98 -5.58 -0.99
CA ILE A 15 -0.42 -5.39 -1.45
C ILE A 15 -0.88 -6.61 -2.24
N TYR A 16 0.00 -7.20 -3.05
CA TYR A 16 -0.30 -8.31 -3.93
C TYR A 16 0.59 -9.52 -3.68
N LEU A 17 0.02 -10.72 -3.78
CA LEU A 17 0.75 -11.97 -3.91
C LEU A 17 0.49 -12.52 -5.32
N GLY A 18 1.42 -12.25 -6.23
CA GLY A 18 1.21 -12.47 -7.67
C GLY A 18 0.10 -11.56 -8.19
N SER A 19 -0.95 -12.15 -8.76
CA SER A 19 -2.12 -11.40 -9.27
C SER A 19 -3.23 -11.22 -8.23
N ASN A 20 -3.09 -11.77 -7.04
CA ASN A 20 -4.12 -11.73 -6.00
C ASN A 20 -3.81 -10.64 -4.97
N GLU A 21 -4.84 -9.97 -4.46
CA GLU A 21 -4.71 -9.05 -3.33
C GLU A 21 -4.44 -9.83 -2.03
N ILE A 22 -3.52 -9.33 -1.21
CA ILE A 22 -3.31 -9.82 0.14
C ILE A 22 -4.51 -9.38 0.99
N LYS A 23 -5.15 -10.34 1.68
CA LYS A 23 -6.36 -10.09 2.48
C LYS A 23 -6.13 -8.98 3.50
N GLY A 24 -6.94 -7.93 3.41
CA GLY A 24 -6.88 -6.78 4.33
C GLY A 24 -5.86 -5.70 3.96
N ALA A 25 -4.98 -5.92 2.98
CA ALA A 25 -4.00 -4.91 2.56
C ALA A 25 -4.69 -3.67 1.96
N VAL A 26 -5.63 -3.90 1.03
CA VAL A 26 -6.43 -2.81 0.43
C VAL A 26 -7.28 -2.08 1.47
N GLU A 27 -7.88 -2.82 2.40
CA GLU A 27 -8.68 -2.25 3.49
C GLU A 27 -7.82 -1.35 4.40
N ALA A 28 -6.61 -1.79 4.74
CA ALA A 28 -5.67 -1.02 5.54
C ALA A 28 -5.28 0.30 4.85
N VAL A 29 -5.00 0.26 3.54
CA VAL A 29 -4.69 1.47 2.77
C VAL A 29 -5.90 2.41 2.70
N LYS A 30 -7.11 1.87 2.50
CA LYS A 30 -8.34 2.66 2.51
C LYS A 30 -8.56 3.35 3.86
N ASN A 31 -8.35 2.64 4.97
CA ASN A 31 -8.49 3.19 6.31
C ASN A 31 -7.47 4.31 6.58
N LEU A 32 -6.22 4.15 6.15
CA LEU A 32 -5.21 5.21 6.27
C LEU A 32 -5.57 6.43 5.40
N THR A 33 -6.10 6.20 4.20
CA THR A 33 -6.55 7.26 3.30
C THR A 33 -7.75 8.01 3.90
N SER A 34 -8.71 7.30 4.49
CA SER A 34 -9.93 7.91 5.06
C SER A 34 -9.64 8.79 6.27
N ILE A 35 -8.55 8.54 6.99
CA ILE A 35 -8.09 9.41 8.09
C ILE A 35 -7.09 10.48 7.62
N GLY A 36 -6.95 10.70 6.31
CA GLY A 36 -6.17 11.78 5.73
C GLY A 36 -4.67 11.51 5.61
N LYS A 37 -4.21 10.26 5.71
CA LYS A 37 -2.79 9.93 5.48
C LYS A 37 -2.45 9.97 4.01
N LYS A 38 -1.24 10.47 3.70
CA LYS A 38 -0.70 10.43 2.33
C LYS A 38 -0.15 9.04 2.04
N ILE A 39 -0.61 8.43 0.96
CA ILE A 39 -0.20 7.09 0.55
C ILE A 39 0.66 7.18 -0.71
N PHE A 40 1.80 6.50 -0.69
CA PHE A 40 2.66 6.29 -1.84
C PHE A 40 2.83 4.79 -2.06
N TYR A 41 3.01 4.41 -3.32
CA TYR A 41 3.37 3.05 -3.69
C TYR A 41 4.76 3.06 -4.32
N LEU A 42 5.60 2.16 -3.86
CA LEU A 42 6.93 1.93 -4.38
C LEU A 42 6.91 0.53 -5.01
N SER A 43 7.45 0.38 -6.21
CA SER A 43 7.60 -0.93 -6.81
C SER A 43 8.84 -0.93 -7.68
N ASN A 44 9.67 -1.94 -7.49
CA ASN A 44 10.85 -2.17 -8.31
C ASN A 44 10.52 -2.94 -9.60
N ASN A 45 9.24 -3.27 -9.80
CA ASN A 45 8.77 -3.87 -11.04
C ASN A 45 8.56 -2.79 -12.10
N SER A 46 9.60 -2.55 -12.92
CA SER A 46 9.59 -1.61 -14.05
C SER A 46 8.77 -2.09 -15.26
N SER A 47 8.16 -3.27 -15.18
CA SER A 47 7.46 -3.92 -16.29
C SER A 47 6.00 -3.50 -16.42
N LYS A 48 5.47 -2.67 -15.51
CA LYS A 48 4.11 -2.14 -15.60
C LYS A 48 4.07 -1.00 -16.63
N LYS A 49 3.69 -1.34 -17.86
CA LYS A 49 3.18 -0.41 -18.88
C LYS A 49 1.72 -0.08 -18.61
#